data_AF-A0A3D5MU61-F1
#
_entry.id   AF-A0A3D5MU61-F1
#
_cell.length_a   1.000
_cell.length_b   1.000
_cell.length_c   1.000
_cell.angle_alpha   90.00
_cell.angle_beta   90.00
_cell.angle_gamma   90.00
#
_symmetry.space_group_name_H-M   'P 1'
#
loop_
_entity.id
_entity.type
_entity.pdbx_description
1 polymer ?
#
loop_
_entity_poly.entity_id
_entity_poly.type
_entity_poly.pdbx_seq_one_letter_code
_entity_poly.pdbx_strand_id
1 'polypeptide(L)'
;MRMKKDGHIKFYTKQEFMKLGKNEGLYEKESFMTSIRFPKKKDEAKELEEILKRHDLKIVESYSMNIGENDIYLTEKVVNILFQKK
;
A
#
# COMPACT_ATOMS: atom_id res chain seq x y z
N MET A 1 -4.15 2.54 -8.98
CA MET A 1 -4.07 1.12 -8.58
C MET A 1 -4.59 0.28 -9.72
N ARG A 2 -3.93 -0.82 -10.07
CA ARG A 2 -4.45 -1.79 -11.05
C ARG A 2 -4.51 -3.15 -10.38
N MET A 3 -5.73 -3.70 -10.29
CA MET A 3 -5.92 -5.09 -9.89
C MET A 3 -5.50 -5.97 -11.06
N LYS A 4 -4.54 -6.85 -10.83
CA LYS A 4 -4.17 -7.90 -11.78
C LYS A 4 -5.26 -8.98 -11.78
N LYS A 5 -5.29 -9.81 -12.83
CA LYS A 5 -6.30 -10.87 -13.00
C LYS A 5 -6.27 -11.93 -11.88
N ASP A 6 -5.14 -12.05 -11.19
CA ASP A 6 -4.90 -12.92 -10.05
C ASP A 6 -5.22 -12.25 -8.70
N GLY A 7 -5.87 -11.08 -8.71
CA GLY A 7 -6.22 -10.33 -7.51
C GLY A 7 -5.10 -9.49 -6.92
N HIS A 8 -3.85 -9.59 -7.41
CA HIS A 8 -2.75 -8.79 -6.90
C HIS A 8 -2.91 -7.31 -7.29
N ILE A 9 -2.76 -6.42 -6.32
CA ILE A 9 -2.78 -4.97 -6.57
C ILE A 9 -1.35 -4.53 -6.88
N LYS A 10 -1.12 -3.94 -8.06
CA LYS A 10 0.16 -3.24 -8.30
C LYS A 10 0.13 -1.88 -7.61
N PHE A 11 1.03 -1.70 -6.65
CA PHE A 11 1.40 -0.40 -6.13
C PHE A 11 2.39 0.27 -7.10
N TYR A 12 2.21 1.57 -7.29
CA TYR A 12 3.10 2.39 -8.11
C TYR A 12 3.82 3.36 -7.20
N THR A 13 5.11 3.53 -7.42
CA THR A 13 5.89 4.59 -6.78
C THR A 13 5.43 5.97 -7.26
N LYS A 14 5.76 7.02 -6.50
CA LYS A 14 5.50 8.41 -6.94
C LYS A 14 6.07 8.66 -8.33
N GLN A 15 7.30 8.22 -8.60
CA GLN A 15 7.98 8.41 -9.89
C GLN A 15 7.26 7.69 -11.04
N GLU A 16 6.75 6.48 -10.82
CA GLU A 16 5.93 5.78 -11.82
C GLU A 16 4.64 6.55 -12.14
N PHE A 17 3.94 7.06 -11.11
CA PHE A 17 2.76 7.91 -11.33
C PHE A 17 3.08 9.19 -12.10
N MET A 18 4.21 9.84 -11.77
CA MET A 18 4.68 11.02 -12.49
C MET A 18 4.95 10.75 -13.96
N LYS A 19 5.55 9.60 -14.28
CA LYS A 19 5.80 9.19 -15.66
C LYS A 19 4.49 8.94 -16.42
N LEU A 20 3.52 8.28 -15.78
CA LEU A 20 2.20 8.06 -16.36
C LEU A 20 1.46 9.38 -16.63
N GLY A 21 1.45 10.30 -15.67
CA GLY A 21 0.82 11.61 -15.84
C GLY A 21 1.44 12.43 -16.99
N LYS A 22 2.78 12.44 -17.08
CA LYS A 22 3.50 13.16 -18.16
C LYS A 22 3.11 12.67 -19.56
N ASN A 23 2.92 11.37 -19.75
CA ASN A 23 2.51 10.81 -21.03
C ASN A 23 1.13 11.33 -21.47
N GLU A 24 0.29 11.73 -20.53
CA GLU A 24 -1.06 12.26 -20.76
C GLU A 24 -1.12 13.81 -20.68
N GLY A 25 0.03 14.49 -20.67
CA GLY A 25 0.11 15.96 -20.55
C GLY A 25 -0.27 16.51 -19.17
N LEU A 26 -0.27 15.65 -18.14
CA LEU A 26 -0.50 16.03 -16.75
C LEU A 26 0.81 16.29 -16.02
N TYR A 27 0.83 17.33 -15.20
CA TYR A 27 1.99 17.73 -14.41
C TYR A 27 1.63 17.79 -12.93
N GLU A 28 2.56 17.41 -12.04
CA GLU A 28 2.37 17.53 -10.60
C GLU A 28 2.24 19.01 -10.23
N LYS A 29 1.16 19.32 -9.52
CA LYS A 29 0.95 20.60 -8.86
C LYS A 29 1.38 20.55 -7.40
N GLU A 30 1.01 19.47 -6.73
CA GLU A 30 1.24 19.27 -5.30
C GLU A 30 1.25 17.76 -4.98
N SER A 31 1.98 17.38 -3.94
CA SER A 31 1.87 16.05 -3.36
C SER A 31 2.19 16.05 -1.87
N PHE A 32 1.61 15.09 -1.17
CA PHE A 32 1.83 14.90 0.26
C PHE A 32 1.67 13.42 0.62
N MET A 33 2.26 13.04 1.75
CA MET A 33 2.16 11.71 2.31
C MET A 33 1.09 11.67 3.39
N THR A 34 0.29 10.61 3.40
CA THR A 34 -0.60 10.28 4.53
C THR A 34 -0.42 8.83 4.92
N SER A 35 -1.03 8.42 6.03
CA SER A 35 -1.06 7.02 6.45
C SER A 35 -2.50 6.53 6.46
N ILE A 36 -2.73 5.32 5.96
CA ILE A 36 -4.03 4.64 6.03
C ILE A 36 -3.85 3.37 6.84
N ARG A 37 -4.79 3.11 7.75
CA ARG A 37 -4.80 1.90 8.58
C ARG A 37 -5.94 0.98 8.16
N PHE A 38 -5.61 -0.26 7.85
CA PHE A 38 -6.54 -1.31 7.44
C PHE A 38 -6.75 -2.27 8.62
N PRO A 39 -7.96 -2.30 9.21
CA PRO A 39 -8.31 -3.30 10.21
C PRO A 39 -8.68 -4.63 9.54
N LYS A 40 -8.36 -5.74 10.20
CA LYS A 40 -8.82 -7.08 9.83
C LYS A 40 -9.02 -7.93 11.07
N LYS A 41 -10.08 -8.73 11.11
CA LYS A 41 -10.31 -9.68 12.21
C LYS A 41 -9.36 -10.88 12.08
N LYS A 42 -8.88 -11.41 13.21
CA LYS A 42 -7.93 -12.54 13.20
C LYS A 42 -8.50 -13.82 12.61
N ASP A 43 -9.77 -14.11 12.86
CA ASP A 43 -10.49 -15.27 12.31
C ASP A 43 -10.62 -15.22 10.77
N GLU A 44 -10.63 -14.02 10.18
CA GLU A 44 -10.58 -13.78 8.74
C GLU A 44 -9.15 -13.82 8.15
N ALA A 45 -8.12 -13.81 9.00
CA ALA A 45 -6.71 -13.76 8.62
C ALA A 45 -6.00 -15.10 8.87
N LYS A 46 -6.65 -16.22 8.50
CA LYS A 46 -6.23 -17.59 8.79
C LYS A 46 -4.80 -17.93 8.38
N GLU A 47 -4.31 -17.34 7.29
CA GLU A 47 -2.98 -17.60 6.74
C GLU A 47 -1.89 -16.65 7.27
N LEU A 48 -2.25 -15.66 8.09
CA LEU A 48 -1.31 -14.61 8.52
C LEU A 48 -0.10 -15.20 9.23
N GLU A 49 -0.32 -16.10 10.20
CA GLU A 49 0.78 -16.67 10.99
C GLU A 49 1.77 -17.45 10.10
N GLU A 50 1.25 -18.19 9.11
CA GLU A 50 2.08 -18.93 8.17
C GLU A 50 2.85 -18.00 7.24
N ILE A 51 2.23 -16.93 6.74
CA ILE A 51 2.88 -15.90 5.93
C ILE A 51 4.03 -15.27 6.73
N LEU A 52 3.80 -14.87 7.98
CA LEU A 52 4.82 -14.26 8.82
C LEU A 52 6.01 -15.18 9.09
N LYS A 53 5.79 -16.50 9.20
CA LYS A 53 6.86 -17.50 9.36
C LYS A 53 7.66 -17.78 8.08
N ARG A 54 7.04 -17.64 6.91
CA ARG A 54 7.66 -17.92 5.61
C ARG A 54 8.55 -16.80 5.08
N HIS A 55 8.42 -15.58 5.61
CA HIS A 55 9.17 -14.41 5.17
C HIS A 55 10.28 -14.01 6.16
N ASP A 56 11.33 -13.37 5.64
CA ASP A 56 12.41 -12.82 6.46
C ASP A 56 11.85 -11.81 7.49
N LEU A 57 12.32 -11.90 8.72
CA LEU A 57 11.94 -11.00 9.82
C LEU A 57 12.10 -9.53 9.44
N LYS A 58 13.15 -9.17 8.69
CA LYS A 58 13.35 -7.78 8.23
C LYS A 58 12.22 -7.30 7.34
N ILE A 59 11.65 -8.19 6.51
CA ILE A 59 10.50 -7.87 5.67
C ILE A 59 9.28 -7.68 6.55
N VAL A 60 9.03 -8.60 7.50
CA VAL A 60 7.89 -8.52 8.42
C VAL A 60 7.94 -7.24 9.26
N GLU A 61 9.09 -6.91 9.84
CA GLU A 61 9.30 -5.71 10.66
C GLU A 61 9.23 -4.41 9.86
N SER A 62 9.44 -4.46 8.54
CA SER A 62 9.28 -3.27 7.69
C SER A 62 7.82 -2.81 7.58
N TYR A 63 6.86 -3.70 7.84
CA TYR A 63 5.44 -3.35 7.86
C TYR A 63 5.04 -2.76 9.21
N SER A 64 4.31 -1.63 9.19
CA SER A 64 3.75 -1.04 10.40
C SER A 64 2.47 -1.77 10.82
N MET A 65 2.63 -2.95 11.41
CA MET A 65 1.55 -3.82 11.84
C MET A 65 1.37 -3.80 13.36
N ASN A 66 0.13 -3.78 13.83
CA ASN A 66 -0.24 -3.95 15.23
C ASN A 66 -1.22 -5.13 15.34
N ILE A 67 -0.82 -6.17 16.07
CA ILE A 67 -1.64 -7.37 16.29
C ILE A 67 -2.18 -7.29 17.72
N GLY A 68 -3.47 -6.95 17.85
CA GLY A 68 -4.20 -6.95 19.13
C GLY A 68 -4.73 -8.33 19.49
N GLU A 69 -5.71 -8.42 20.39
CA GLU A 69 -6.31 -9.69 20.81
C GLU A 69 -7.12 -10.35 19.69
N ASN A 70 -8.06 -9.61 19.09
CA ASN A 70 -8.97 -10.09 18.03
C ASN A 70 -8.77 -9.42 16.67
N ASP A 71 -8.02 -8.31 16.64
CA ASP A 71 -7.87 -7.45 15.49
C ASP A 71 -6.41 -7.32 15.08
N ILE A 72 -6.19 -7.20 13.77
CA ILE A 72 -4.92 -6.91 13.14
C ILE A 72 -5.07 -5.55 12.46
N TYR A 73 -4.11 -4.67 12.65
CA TYR A 73 -4.07 -3.37 11.99
C TYR A 73 -2.80 -3.26 11.18
N LEU A 74 -2.94 -3.06 9.86
CA LEU A 74 -1.83 -2.77 8.96
C LEU A 74 -1.86 -1.29 8.59
N THR A 75 -0.79 -0.55 8.85
CA THR A 75 -0.68 0.87 8.50
C THR A 75 0.25 1.06 7.31
N GLU A 76 -0.25 1.64 6.24
CA GLU A 76 0.50 1.89 5.01
C GLU A 76 0.66 3.39 4.77
N LYS A 77 1.84 3.79 4.30
CA LYS A 77 2.07 5.16 3.82
C LYS A 77 1.61 5.27 2.38
N VAL A 78 0.77 6.26 2.10
CA VAL A 78 0.25 6.52 0.75
C VAL A 78 0.69 7.90 0.26
N VAL A 79 1.07 7.94 -1.01
CA VAL A 79 1.38 9.16 -1.74
C VAL A 79 0.07 9.70 -2.34
N ASN A 80 -0.29 10.93 -2.01
CA ASN A 80 -1.34 11.68 -2.68
C ASN A 80 -0.69 12.66 -3.66
N ILE A 81 -1.13 12.65 -4.92
CA ILE A 81 -0.59 13.53 -5.97
C ILE A 81 -1.75 14.27 -6.62
N LEU A 82 -1.68 15.59 -6.64
CA LEU A 82 -2.55 16.42 -7.45
C LEU A 82 -1.86 16.71 -8.79
N PHE A 83 -2.52 16.26 -9.86
CA PHE A 83 -2.11 16.57 -11.22
C PHE A 83 -2.93 17.74 -11.77
N GLN A 84 -2.27 18.60 -12.55
CA GLN A 84 -2.90 19.67 -13.32
C GLN A 84 -2.51 19.52 -14.79
N LYS A 85 -3.50 19.64 -15.68
CA LYS A 85 -3.28 19.74 -17.11
C LYS A 85 -2.79 21.16 -17.43
N LYS A 86 -1.77 21.27 -18.26
CA LYS A 86 -1.34 22.58 -18.79
C LYS A 86 -2.34 23.10 -19.81
#